data_AF-A0A3N2FMU5-F1
#
_entry.id   AF-A0A3N2FMU5-F1
#
_cell.length_a   1.000
_cell.length_b   1.000
_cell.length_c   1.000
_cell.angle_alpha   90.00
_cell.angle_beta   90.00
_cell.angle_gamma   90.00
#
_symmetry.space_group_name_H-M   'P 1'
#
loop_
_entity.id
_entity.type
_entity.pdbx_description
1 polymer ?
#
loop_
_entity_poly.entity_id
_entity_poly.type
_entity_poly.pdbx_seq_one_letter_code
_entity_poly.pdbx_strand_id
1 'polypeptide(L)'
;MKALSYESRRSTNDMIDLFNLLQIRHSNEPAEIGGWRIGDRADAGARRDAATALNRLAGAPGLRLSLRGSDVPPSEFSALLRRYITAV
;
A
#
# COMPACT_ATOMS: atom_id res chain seq x y z
N MET A 1 -19.88 12.00 15.55
CA MET A 1 -18.54 12.58 15.25
C MET A 1 -17.38 11.62 15.56
N LYS A 2 -17.39 10.82 16.64
CA LYS A 2 -16.29 9.87 16.97
C LYS A 2 -16.10 8.73 15.95
N ALA A 3 -17.17 8.23 15.34
CA ALA A 3 -17.09 7.12 14.36
C ALA A 3 -16.28 7.49 13.11
N LEU A 4 -16.50 8.67 12.53
CA LEU A 4 -15.75 9.17 11.37
C LEU A 4 -14.26 9.36 11.68
N SER A 5 -13.93 9.87 12.86
CA SER A 5 -12.53 10.00 13.30
C SER A 5 -11.86 8.64 13.53
N TYR A 6 -12.60 7.64 14.00
CA TYR A 6 -12.09 6.29 14.19
C TYR A 6 -11.80 5.60 12.86
N GLU A 7 -12.71 5.68 11.89
CA GLU A 7 -12.50 5.14 10.54
C GLU A 7 -11.36 5.83 9.80
N SER A 8 -11.26 7.16 9.89
CA SER A 8 -10.15 7.91 9.29
C SER A 8 -8.79 7.54 9.90
N ARG A 9 -8.71 7.38 11.23
CA ARG A 9 -7.49 6.89 11.88
C ARG A 9 -7.15 5.47 11.48
N ARG A 10 -8.14 4.59 11.40
CA ARG A 10 -7.95 3.21 10.94
C ARG A 10 -7.41 3.17 9.51
N SER A 11 -8.02 3.94 8.61
CA SER A 11 -7.55 4.07 7.22
C SER A 11 -6.14 4.64 7.12
N THR A 12 -5.75 5.55 8.01
CA THR A 12 -4.39 6.12 8.03
C THR A 12 -3.38 5.09 8.55
N ASN A 13 -3.72 4.37 9.62
CA ASN A 13 -2.89 3.30 10.16
C ASN A 13 -2.69 2.18 9.15
N ASP A 14 -3.76 1.75 8.47
CA ASP A 14 -3.68 0.71 7.42
C ASP A 14 -2.71 1.13 6.30
N MET A 15 -2.66 2.43 5.97
CA MET A 15 -1.72 2.97 4.98
C MET A 15 -0.28 3.01 5.49
N ILE A 16 -0.07 3.36 6.76
CA ILE A 16 1.26 3.32 7.41
C ILE A 16 1.76 1.88 7.48
N ASP A 17 0.90 0.94 7.86
CA ASP A 17 1.23 -0.48 7.93
C ASP A 17 1.60 -1.02 6.55
N LEU A 18 0.85 -0.66 5.51
CA LEU A 18 1.17 -1.03 4.14
C LEU A 18 2.52 -0.46 3.69
N PHE A 19 2.82 0.81 4.01
CA PHE A 19 4.12 1.41 3.72
C PHE A 19 5.25 0.66 4.42
N ASN A 20 5.11 0.37 5.71
CA ASN A 20 6.10 -0.37 6.49
C ASN A 20 6.37 -1.76 5.91
N LEU A 21 5.32 -2.50 5.55
CA LEU A 21 5.45 -3.81 4.91
C LEU A 21 6.19 -3.72 3.57
N LEU A 22 5.89 -2.70 2.76
CA LEU A 22 6.59 -2.48 1.49
C LEU A 22 8.05 -2.06 1.68
N GLN A 23 8.36 -1.26 2.71
CA GLN A 23 9.73 -0.92 3.06
C GLN A 23 10.53 -2.13 3.54
N ILE A 24 9.93 -2.97 4.39
CA ILE A 24 10.54 -4.25 4.81
C ILE A 24 10.79 -5.10 3.57
N ARG A 25 9.80 -5.24 2.68
CA ARG A 25 9.96 -5.98 1.41
C ARG A 25 11.05 -5.39 0.52
N HIS A 26 11.23 -4.07 0.55
CA HIS A 26 12.24 -3.36 -0.24
C HIS A 26 13.65 -3.51 0.31
N SER A 27 13.78 -3.55 1.64
CA SER A 27 15.06 -3.58 2.34
C SER A 27 15.64 -4.99 2.50
N ASN A 28 14.81 -6.03 2.32
CA ASN A 28 15.23 -7.43 2.47
C ASN A 28 15.26 -8.12 1.11
N GLU A 29 16.23 -9.02 0.91
CA GLU A 29 16.36 -9.72 -0.37
C GLU A 29 15.19 -10.70 -0.57
N PRO A 30 14.70 -10.89 -1.82
CA PRO A 30 13.68 -11.88 -2.13
C PRO A 30 13.97 -13.29 -1.59
N ALA A 31 15.25 -13.67 -1.53
CA ALA A 31 15.68 -14.95 -1.00
C ALA A 31 15.41 -15.10 0.51
N GLU A 32 15.38 -14.00 1.26
CA GLU A 32 15.22 -14.00 2.72
C GLU A 32 13.74 -14.04 3.16
N ILE A 33 12.83 -13.55 2.31
CA ILE A 33 11.41 -13.38 2.65
C ILE A 33 10.44 -14.06 1.67
N GLY A 34 10.95 -14.97 0.83
CA GLY A 34 10.14 -15.79 -0.07
C GLY A 34 9.60 -15.07 -1.31
N GLY A 35 10.19 -13.92 -1.68
CA GLY A 35 10.02 -13.33 -3.01
C GLY A 35 8.65 -12.77 -3.37
N TRP A 36 7.68 -12.76 -2.46
CA TRP A 36 6.28 -12.50 -2.82
C TRP A 36 6.03 -11.09 -3.39
N ARG A 37 5.11 -11.03 -4.37
CA ARG A 37 4.55 -9.81 -4.98
C ARG A 37 3.02 -9.86 -4.87
N ILE A 38 2.39 -8.70 -4.67
CA ILE A 38 0.92 -8.62 -4.68
C ILE A 38 0.46 -8.72 -6.14
N GLY A 39 -0.14 -9.86 -6.50
CA GLY A 39 -0.69 -10.12 -7.84
C GLY A 39 -0.11 -11.33 -8.59
N ASP A 40 1.05 -11.86 -8.18
CA ASP A 40 1.83 -12.86 -8.96
C ASP A 40 1.21 -14.28 -9.02
N ARG A 41 0.16 -14.58 -8.25
CA ARG A 41 -0.58 -15.85 -8.24
C ARG A 41 -2.09 -15.63 -8.02
N ALA A 42 -2.66 -14.66 -8.72
CA ALA A 42 -4.00 -14.16 -8.45
C ALA A 42 -5.12 -15.03 -9.09
N ASP A 43 -5.35 -16.24 -8.57
CA ASP A 43 -6.59 -17.00 -8.86
C ASP A 43 -7.78 -16.57 -7.97
N ALA A 44 -7.63 -15.51 -7.16
CA ALA A 44 -8.67 -15.03 -6.25
C ALA A 44 -8.98 -13.55 -6.52
N GLY A 45 -10.18 -13.25 -7.03
CA GLY A 45 -10.62 -11.91 -7.45
C GLY A 45 -10.34 -10.80 -6.41
N ALA A 46 -10.48 -11.10 -5.12
CA ALA A 46 -10.19 -10.16 -4.04
C ALA A 46 -8.76 -9.60 -4.03
N ARG A 47 -7.75 -10.39 -4.43
CA ARG A 47 -6.35 -9.92 -4.53
C ARG A 47 -6.15 -9.01 -5.73
N ARG A 48 -6.85 -9.28 -6.84
CA ARG A 48 -6.82 -8.44 -8.04
C ARG A 48 -7.49 -7.10 -7.79
N ASP A 49 -8.61 -7.10 -7.08
CA ASP A 49 -9.32 -5.88 -6.70
C ASP A 49 -8.47 -5.02 -5.76
N ALA A 50 -7.79 -5.64 -4.80
CA ALA A 50 -6.83 -4.96 -3.93
C ALA A 50 -5.66 -4.37 -4.74
N ALA A 51 -5.05 -5.13 -5.64
CA ALA A 51 -3.97 -4.65 -6.50
C ALA A 51 -4.40 -3.46 -7.39
N THR A 52 -5.64 -3.51 -7.90
CA THR A 52 -6.23 -2.43 -8.70
C THR A 52 -6.48 -1.18 -7.86
N ALA A 53 -7.07 -1.33 -6.67
CA ALA A 53 -7.33 -0.22 -5.75
C ALA A 53 -6.02 0.47 -5.32
N LEU A 54 -4.99 -0.31 -5.00
CA LEU A 54 -3.68 0.20 -4.60
C LEU A 54 -2.93 0.89 -5.75
N ASN A 55 -3.05 0.37 -6.99
CA ASN A 55 -2.50 1.05 -8.16
C ASN A 55 -3.20 2.38 -8.44
N ARG A 56 -4.53 2.44 -8.32
CA ARG A 56 -5.29 3.69 -8.43
C ARG A 56 -4.84 4.69 -7.36
N LEU A 57 -4.61 4.23 -6.14
CA LEU A 57 -4.12 5.06 -5.04
C LEU A 57 -2.72 5.63 -5.33
N ALA A 58 -1.81 4.83 -5.91
CA ALA A 58 -0.43 5.24 -6.20
C ALA A 58 -0.34 6.44 -7.18
N GLY A 59 -1.36 6.66 -8.01
CA GLY A 59 -1.44 7.80 -8.94
C GLY A 59 -2.37 8.93 -8.49
N ALA A 60 -3.13 8.74 -7.41
CA ALA A 60 -4.20 9.68 -7.05
C ALA A 60 -3.70 10.83 -6.16
N PRO A 61 -4.23 12.06 -6.33
CA PRO A 61 -4.04 13.16 -5.38
C PRO A 61 -4.48 12.79 -3.95
N GLY A 62 -5.45 11.88 -3.84
CA GLY A 62 -5.99 11.37 -2.58
C GLY A 62 -4.95 10.72 -1.67
N LEU A 63 -3.89 10.12 -2.21
CA LEU A 63 -2.81 9.52 -1.39
C LEU A 63 -2.14 10.57 -0.51
N ARG A 64 -1.87 11.77 -1.04
CA ARG A 64 -1.25 12.86 -0.27
C ARG A 64 -2.15 13.39 0.83
N LEU A 65 -3.47 13.47 0.57
CA LEU A 65 -4.43 13.88 1.59
C LEU A 65 -4.54 12.84 2.71
N SER A 66 -4.60 11.55 2.36
CA SER A 66 -4.74 10.47 3.34
C SER A 66 -3.49 10.26 4.19
N LEU A 67 -2.32 10.70 3.74
CA LEU A 67 -1.06 10.66 4.51
C LEU A 67 -0.80 11.95 5.31
N ARG A 68 -1.68 12.95 5.24
CA ARG A 68 -1.44 14.25 5.88
C ARG A 68 -1.34 14.08 7.40
N GLY A 69 -0.18 14.42 7.96
CA GLY A 69 0.09 14.26 9.39
C GLY A 69 0.66 12.89 9.77
N SER A 70 1.02 12.05 8.80
CA SER A 70 1.87 10.87 8.99
C SER A 70 3.32 11.17 8.59
N ASP A 71 4.26 10.36 9.09
CA ASP A 71 5.68 10.44 8.74
C ASP A 71 6.02 9.70 7.42
N VAL A 72 5.03 9.13 6.75
CA VAL A 72 5.21 8.36 5.51
C VAL A 72 5.41 9.31 4.33
N PRO A 73 6.55 9.26 3.62
CA PRO A 73 6.79 10.12 2.46
C PRO A 73 5.90 9.69 1.28
N PRO A 74 4.96 10.55 0.79
CA PRO A 74 4.00 10.13 -0.23
C PRO A 74 4.64 9.72 -1.56
N SER A 75 5.77 10.35 -1.93
CA SER A 75 6.52 10.02 -3.14
C SER A 75 7.17 8.64 -3.06
N GLU A 76 7.78 8.32 -1.91
CA GLU A 76 8.40 7.02 -1.67
C GLU A 76 7.35 5.91 -1.64
N PHE A 77 6.25 6.13 -0.92
CA PHE A 77 5.16 5.17 -0.87
C PHE A 77 4.57 4.90 -2.26
N SER A 78 4.34 5.94 -3.07
CA SER A 78 3.90 5.79 -4.47
C SER A 78 4.89 4.97 -5.30
N ALA A 79 6.20 5.18 -5.14
CA ALA A 79 7.23 4.40 -5.83
C ALA A 79 7.23 2.92 -5.41
N LEU A 80 7.08 2.63 -4.11
CA LEU A 80 6.99 1.28 -3.58
C LEU A 80 5.74 0.55 -4.09
N LEU A 81 4.58 1.22 -4.09
CA LEU A 81 3.34 0.66 -4.64
C LEU A 81 3.53 0.24 -6.10
N ARG A 82 4.07 1.14 -6.95
CA ARG A 82 4.34 0.84 -8.36
C ARG A 82 5.37 -0.28 -8.55
N ARG A 83 6.34 -0.39 -7.66
CA ARG A 83 7.41 -1.40 -7.74
C ARG A 83 6.93 -2.80 -7.37
N TYR A 84 6.02 -2.93 -6.40
CA TYR A 84 5.65 -4.22 -5.81
C TYR A 84 4.23 -4.68 -6.10
N ILE A 85 3.40 -3.81 -6.66
CA ILE A 85 2.02 -4.14 -7.03
C ILE A 85 1.93 -4.16 -8.55
N THR A 86 1.81 -5.37 -9.11
CA THR A 86 1.61 -5.54 -10.54
C THR A 86 0.11 -5.44 -10.83
N ALA A 87 -0.32 -4.42 -11.60
CA ALA A 87 -1.67 -4.43 -12.15
C ALA A 87 -1.75 -5.52 -13.24
N VAL A 88 -2.79 -6.36 -13.19
CA VAL A 88 -3.11 -7.39 -14.20
C VAL A 88 -4.27 -6.91 -15.06
#